data_AF-A0A917GHM5-F1
#
_entry.id   AF-A0A917GHM5-F1
#
_cell.length_a   1.000
_cell.length_b   1.000
_cell.length_c   1.000
_cell.angle_alpha   90.00
_cell.angle_beta   90.00
_cell.angle_gamma   90.00
#
_symmetry.space_group_name_H-M   'P 1'
#
loop_
_entity.id
_entity.type
_entity.pdbx_description
1 polymer ?
#
loop_
_entity_poly.entity_id
_entity_poly.type
_entity_poly.pdbx_seq_one_letter_code
_entity_poly.pdbx_strand_id
1 'polypeptide(L)'
;MKPVIPLILLLILSSCATKKNTAKNNAADFTLWRITKELENKNINYISLKKSCAEENHLKKQNSDNCAECLSHYDTYIFWKENKKLLIQKNDNCSEFYPIELTDFDPIEYLFKNQTKLIDENIGQFKIDDNSYSIITNSCNISYYIRNKNKTFLKEFELYDLETSEDSINLNYESNNRLAIIILHKKLIDIIDNLETKKKFERNRKTCYNRV
;
A
#
# COMPACT_ATOMS: atom_id res chain seq x y z
N MET A 1 -46.24 20.31 45.95
CA MET A 1 -45.85 19.43 44.82
C MET A 1 -44.36 19.64 44.60
N LYS A 2 -43.55 18.58 44.78
CA LYS A 2 -42.08 18.63 44.68
C LYS A 2 -41.68 18.47 43.20
N PRO A 3 -40.77 19.27 42.64
CA PRO A 3 -40.26 19.01 41.31
C PRO A 3 -39.20 17.90 41.38
N VAL A 4 -39.61 16.66 41.11
CA VAL A 4 -38.70 15.53 40.86
C VAL A 4 -38.38 15.51 39.36
N ILE A 5 -37.78 16.58 38.85
CA ILE A 5 -37.25 16.63 37.49
C ILE A 5 -35.99 17.50 37.53
N PRO A 6 -34.90 16.97 38.10
CA PRO A 6 -33.67 16.97 37.33
C PRO A 6 -32.82 15.73 37.67
N LEU A 7 -33.21 14.55 37.19
CA LEU A 7 -32.33 13.38 37.27
C LEU A 7 -32.19 12.61 35.94
N ILE A 8 -33.05 12.88 34.96
CA ILE A 8 -33.02 12.18 33.66
C ILE A 8 -32.06 12.86 32.65
N LEU A 9 -31.74 14.15 32.84
CA LEU A 9 -30.82 14.88 31.96
C LEU A 9 -29.33 14.60 32.22
N LEU A 10 -28.99 13.92 33.33
CA LEU A 10 -27.59 13.57 33.65
C LEU A 10 -27.14 12.21 33.06
N LEU A 11 -28.05 11.41 32.51
CA LEU A 11 -27.75 10.06 32.00
C LEU A 11 -27.52 9.98 30.49
N ILE A 12 -27.73 11.08 29.74
CA ILE A 12 -27.58 11.11 28.27
C ILE A 12 -26.18 11.61 27.84
N LEU A 13 -25.33 12.04 28.77
CA LEU A 13 -23.99 12.56 28.47
C LEU A 13 -22.85 11.52 28.61
N SER A 14 -23.14 10.27 28.97
CA SER A 14 -22.12 9.23 29.21
C SER A 14 -21.92 8.22 28.06
N SER A 15 -22.63 8.35 26.94
CA SER A 15 -22.62 7.32 25.87
C SER A 15 -22.10 7.81 24.51
N CYS A 16 -21.19 8.78 24.50
CA CYS A 16 -20.33 9.08 23.35
C CYS A 16 -18.85 8.95 23.71
N ALA A 17 -18.49 7.88 24.42
CA ALA A 17 -17.14 7.34 24.31
C ALA A 17 -17.07 6.53 23.00
N THR A 18 -16.97 7.21 21.86
CA THR A 18 -16.45 6.56 20.65
C THR A 18 -15.11 5.97 21.03
N LYS A 19 -15.02 4.64 21.08
CA LYS A 19 -13.74 3.93 21.03
C LYS A 19 -13.05 4.43 19.77
N LYS A 20 -12.15 5.40 19.94
CA LYS A 20 -11.19 5.78 18.93
C LYS A 20 -10.32 4.52 18.81
N ASN A 21 -10.69 3.64 17.89
CA ASN A 21 -9.76 2.67 17.35
C ASN A 21 -8.71 3.53 16.64
N THR A 22 -7.76 4.05 17.41
CA THR A 22 -6.52 4.54 16.85
C THR A 22 -5.85 3.30 16.31
N ALA A 23 -6.15 2.95 15.06
CA ALA A 23 -5.25 2.17 14.25
C ALA A 23 -3.90 2.86 14.42
N LYS A 24 -3.00 2.20 15.16
CA LYS A 24 -1.68 2.74 15.41
C LYS A 24 -1.00 2.67 14.05
N ASN A 25 -1.01 3.78 13.31
CA ASN A 25 -0.34 3.85 12.01
C ASN A 25 1.07 3.33 12.23
N ASN A 26 1.45 2.29 11.50
CA ASN A 26 2.78 1.73 11.66
C ASN A 26 3.81 2.75 11.14
N ALA A 27 5.07 2.63 11.56
CA ALA A 27 6.10 3.61 11.21
C ALA A 27 6.28 3.73 9.68
N ALA A 28 6.09 2.65 8.93
CA ALA A 28 6.12 2.64 7.47
C ALA A 28 5.04 3.54 6.86
N ASP A 29 3.81 3.45 7.35
CA ASP A 29 2.68 4.26 6.87
C ASP A 29 2.91 5.75 7.18
N PHE A 30 3.51 6.07 8.34
CA PHE A 30 3.92 7.44 8.65
C PHE A 30 5.05 7.93 7.73
N THR A 31 6.03 7.08 7.43
CA THR A 31 7.12 7.36 6.48
C THR A 31 6.56 7.71 5.12
N LEU A 32 5.70 6.84 4.59
CA LEU A 32 5.10 7.00 3.29
C LEU A 32 4.24 8.25 3.23
N TRP A 33 3.47 8.55 4.28
CA TRP A 33 2.72 9.80 4.39
C TRP A 33 3.64 11.03 4.32
N ARG A 34 4.78 11.03 5.04
CA ARG A 34 5.72 12.15 5.02
C ARG A 34 6.32 12.35 3.62
N ILE A 35 6.84 11.28 3.01
CA ILE A 35 7.45 11.32 1.67
C ILE A 35 6.42 11.79 0.65
N THR A 36 5.22 11.20 0.66
CA THR A 36 4.17 11.62 -0.28
C THR A 36 3.84 13.08 -0.09
N LYS A 37 3.64 13.59 1.14
CA LYS A 37 3.40 15.02 1.40
C LYS A 37 4.49 15.94 0.85
N GLU A 38 5.76 15.56 0.95
CA GLU A 38 6.86 16.33 0.35
C GLU A 38 6.75 16.37 -1.19
N LEU A 39 6.42 15.26 -1.83
CA LEU A 39 6.17 15.19 -3.28
C LEU A 39 4.93 15.99 -3.68
N GLU A 40 3.86 15.93 -2.89
CA GLU A 40 2.63 16.67 -3.10
C GLU A 40 2.87 18.19 -3.07
N ASN A 41 3.65 18.67 -2.10
CA ASN A 41 4.01 20.09 -1.96
C ASN A 41 4.85 20.59 -3.15
N LYS A 42 5.63 19.71 -3.77
CA LYS A 42 6.39 19.98 -5.00
C LYS A 42 5.56 19.78 -6.28
N ASN A 43 4.29 19.41 -6.16
CA ASN A 43 3.41 19.04 -7.27
C ASN A 43 3.99 17.92 -8.16
N ILE A 44 4.63 16.93 -7.54
CA ILE A 44 5.23 15.77 -8.21
C ILE A 44 4.23 14.61 -8.25
N ASN A 45 4.14 13.95 -9.40
CA ASN A 45 3.37 12.72 -9.57
C ASN A 45 4.13 11.54 -9.01
N TYR A 46 3.41 10.61 -8.39
CA TYR A 46 3.99 9.41 -7.85
C TYR A 46 3.04 8.23 -7.93
N ILE A 47 3.62 7.04 -7.85
CA ILE A 47 2.93 5.77 -7.65
C ILE A 47 3.57 5.13 -6.43
N SER A 48 2.79 4.89 -5.39
CA SER A 48 3.22 4.06 -4.28
C SER A 48 2.52 2.70 -4.32
N LEU A 49 3.28 1.66 -4.01
CA LEU A 49 2.87 0.28 -3.92
C LEU A 49 3.12 -0.22 -2.50
N LYS A 50 2.09 -0.80 -1.88
CA LYS A 50 2.19 -1.56 -0.62
C LYS A 50 1.65 -2.95 -0.87
N LYS A 51 2.43 -3.97 -0.49
CA LYS A 51 1.99 -5.38 -0.48
C LYS A 51 1.79 -5.80 0.97
N SER A 52 0.63 -6.36 1.27
CA SER A 52 0.27 -6.85 2.60
C SER A 52 -0.23 -8.28 2.48
N CYS A 53 0.60 -9.24 2.88
CA CYS A 53 0.21 -10.65 2.94
C CYS A 53 -0.14 -11.00 4.39
N ALA A 54 -1.13 -11.88 4.58
CA ALA A 54 -1.38 -12.48 5.87
C ALA A 54 -0.22 -13.43 6.21
N GLU A 55 0.85 -12.90 6.81
CA GLU A 55 1.88 -13.74 7.43
C GLU A 55 1.45 -14.11 8.85
N GLU A 56 1.76 -15.35 9.26
CA GLU A 56 1.73 -15.72 10.67
C GLU A 56 2.68 -14.78 11.43
N ASN A 57 2.11 -13.76 12.07
CA ASN A 57 2.84 -12.83 12.90
C ASN A 57 3.46 -13.60 14.08
N HIS A 58 4.67 -14.13 13.89
CA HIS A 58 5.55 -14.36 15.01
C HIS A 58 5.88 -12.99 15.59
N LEU A 59 5.11 -12.60 16.62
CA LEU A 59 5.38 -11.45 17.47
C LEU A 59 6.69 -11.69 18.24
N LYS A 60 7.82 -11.70 17.54
CA LYS A 60 9.11 -11.57 18.18
C LYS A 60 9.19 -10.14 18.68
N LYS A 61 9.18 -9.99 20.00
CA LYS A 61 9.47 -8.73 20.69
C LYS A 61 10.80 -8.21 20.15
N GLN A 62 10.74 -7.15 19.37
CA GLN A 62 11.92 -6.53 18.78
C GLN A 62 12.73 -5.90 19.92
N ASN A 63 14.02 -6.25 20.03
CA ASN A 63 14.95 -5.47 20.84
C ASN A 63 15.17 -4.14 20.12
N SER A 64 14.80 -3.05 20.78
CA SER A 64 14.52 -1.74 20.18
C SER A 64 15.74 -0.95 19.71
N ASP A 65 16.96 -1.47 19.85
CA ASP A 65 18.11 -0.57 19.88
C ASP A 65 19.02 -0.66 18.65
N ASN A 66 18.77 -1.59 17.72
CA ASN A 66 19.64 -1.78 16.56
C ASN A 66 18.87 -1.88 15.24
N CYS A 67 18.98 -0.85 14.41
CA CYS A 67 18.36 -0.77 13.09
C CYS A 67 18.83 -1.90 12.13
N ALA A 68 20.00 -2.50 12.39
CA ALA A 68 20.50 -3.65 11.63
C ALA A 68 19.72 -4.95 11.89
N GLU A 69 19.09 -5.08 13.06
CA GLU A 69 18.32 -6.27 13.47
C GLU A 69 16.81 -6.07 13.28
N CYS A 70 16.43 -4.98 12.61
CA CYS A 70 15.03 -4.68 12.38
C CYS A 70 14.45 -5.56 11.27
N LEU A 71 13.52 -6.43 11.64
CA LEU A 71 12.76 -7.26 10.72
C LEU A 71 11.68 -6.40 10.05
N SER A 72 11.71 -6.36 8.71
CA SER A 72 10.64 -5.74 7.93
C SER A 72 9.40 -6.63 8.00
N HIS A 73 8.26 -6.04 8.35
CA HIS A 73 6.95 -6.69 8.29
C HIS A 73 6.12 -6.20 7.11
N TYR A 74 6.50 -5.07 6.51
CA TYR A 74 5.82 -4.47 5.37
C TYR A 74 6.84 -3.68 4.56
N ASP A 75 6.89 -3.97 3.27
CA ASP A 75 7.66 -3.19 2.31
C ASP A 75 6.71 -2.29 1.52
N THR A 76 7.05 -1.00 1.46
CA THR A 76 6.41 -0.02 0.59
C THR A 76 7.42 0.52 -0.39
N TYR A 77 6.97 0.70 -1.63
CA TYR A 77 7.77 1.27 -2.70
C TYR A 77 7.09 2.53 -3.20
N ILE A 78 7.86 3.55 -3.54
CA ILE A 78 7.37 4.75 -4.17
C ILE A 78 8.20 5.08 -5.40
N PHE A 79 7.51 5.36 -6.50
CA PHE A 79 8.05 5.72 -7.80
C PHE A 79 7.66 7.15 -8.11
N TRP A 80 8.62 7.99 -8.53
CA TRP A 80 8.34 9.36 -8.94
C TRP A 80 9.39 9.87 -9.92
N LYS A 81 9.13 11.03 -10.52
CA LYS A 81 10.09 11.71 -11.40
C LYS A 81 10.47 13.06 -10.81
N GLU A 82 11.76 13.27 -10.59
CA GLU A 82 12.31 14.54 -10.12
C GLU A 82 13.53 14.89 -10.97
N ASN A 83 13.64 16.15 -11.44
CA ASN A 83 14.77 16.60 -12.27
C ASN A 83 15.05 15.71 -13.50
N LYS A 84 13.98 15.25 -14.17
CA LYS A 84 14.01 14.31 -15.32
C LYS A 84 14.49 12.89 -14.99
N LYS A 85 14.87 12.61 -13.75
CA LYS A 85 15.25 11.28 -13.28
C LYS A 85 14.05 10.56 -12.74
N LEU A 86 13.88 9.31 -13.15
CA LEU A 86 12.92 8.41 -12.55
C LEU A 86 13.55 7.74 -11.34
N LEU A 87 12.87 7.80 -10.21
CA LEU A 87 13.36 7.32 -8.94
C LEU A 87 12.40 6.29 -8.36
N ILE A 88 12.97 5.30 -7.69
CA ILE A 88 12.27 4.36 -6.80
C ILE A 88 12.89 4.45 -5.42
N GLN A 89 12.06 4.41 -4.38
CA GLN A 89 12.52 4.29 -3.00
C GLN A 89 11.72 3.21 -2.27
N LYS A 90 12.43 2.36 -1.56
CA LYS A 90 11.87 1.39 -0.62
C LYS A 90 11.78 2.02 0.76
N ASN A 91 10.72 1.72 1.49
CA ASN A 91 10.60 2.02 2.92
C ASN A 91 9.97 0.81 3.62
N ASP A 92 10.45 0.54 4.82
CA ASP A 92 9.85 -0.45 5.71
C ASP A 92 9.49 0.17 7.06
N ASN A 93 9.03 -0.66 8.01
CA ASN A 93 8.72 -0.23 9.37
C ASN A 93 9.95 0.19 10.19
N CYS A 94 11.16 0.11 9.63
CA CYS A 94 12.41 0.38 10.33
C CYS A 94 13.04 1.69 9.88
N SER A 95 13.05 1.97 8.57
CA SER A 95 13.65 3.16 7.98
C SER A 95 13.34 3.29 6.48
N GLU A 96 13.69 4.45 5.95
CA GLU A 96 13.80 4.69 4.53
C GLU A 96 15.06 4.03 3.95
N PHE A 97 15.01 3.69 2.67
CA PHE A 97 16.17 3.34 1.86
C PHE A 97 16.57 4.53 0.98
N TYR A 98 17.79 4.55 0.48
CA TYR A 98 18.19 5.57 -0.49
C TYR A 98 17.43 5.38 -1.82
N PRO A 99 17.00 6.48 -2.46
CA PRO A 99 16.39 6.40 -3.79
C PRO A 99 17.37 5.84 -4.82
N ILE A 100 16.84 5.03 -5.74
CA ILE A 100 17.57 4.45 -6.87
C ILE A 100 17.03 5.06 -8.15
N GLU A 101 17.93 5.45 -9.05
CA GLU A 101 17.56 5.92 -10.39
C GLU A 101 17.24 4.73 -11.31
N LEU A 102 16.12 4.83 -12.01
CA LEU A 102 15.63 3.84 -12.97
C LEU A 102 15.81 4.34 -14.41
N THR A 103 16.12 3.42 -15.33
CA THR A 103 16.37 3.73 -16.75
C THR A 103 15.41 3.08 -17.73
N ASP A 104 14.76 1.98 -17.36
CA ASP A 104 14.20 1.05 -18.36
C ASP A 104 12.70 1.26 -18.62
N PHE A 105 11.91 1.50 -17.57
CA PHE A 105 10.46 1.68 -17.65
C PHE A 105 10.03 2.91 -16.86
N ASP A 106 9.25 3.81 -17.47
CA ASP A 106 8.69 5.00 -16.82
C ASP A 106 7.23 4.77 -16.37
N PRO A 107 7.01 4.36 -15.09
CA PRO A 107 5.66 4.18 -14.56
C PRO A 107 4.86 5.48 -14.51
N ILE A 108 5.52 6.64 -14.39
CA ILE A 108 4.84 7.93 -14.40
C ILE A 108 4.32 8.25 -15.80
N GLU A 109 5.09 7.96 -16.84
CA GLU A 109 4.62 8.05 -18.22
C GLU A 109 3.49 7.06 -18.51
N TYR A 110 3.61 5.81 -18.04
CA TYR A 110 2.55 4.81 -18.20
C TYR A 110 1.23 5.28 -17.55
N LEU A 111 1.32 5.86 -16.36
CA LEU A 111 0.18 6.45 -15.65
C LEU A 111 -0.49 7.55 -16.47
N PHE A 112 0.28 8.48 -17.04
CA PHE A 112 -0.29 9.53 -17.88
C PHE A 112 -1.03 8.99 -19.09
N LYS A 113 -0.47 7.97 -19.76
CA LYS A 113 -1.08 7.35 -20.94
C LYS A 113 -2.35 6.55 -20.63
N ASN A 114 -2.47 6.02 -19.41
CA ASN A 114 -3.55 5.12 -19.02
C ASN A 114 -4.44 5.68 -17.90
N GLN A 115 -4.40 6.99 -17.63
CA GLN A 115 -5.05 7.58 -16.45
C GLN A 115 -6.53 7.19 -16.32
N THR A 116 -7.32 7.31 -17.38
CA THR A 116 -8.75 6.97 -17.36
C THR A 116 -8.96 5.52 -16.97
N LYS A 117 -8.25 4.59 -17.62
CA LYS A 117 -8.30 3.16 -17.32
C LYS A 117 -7.90 2.86 -15.87
N LEU A 118 -6.80 3.46 -15.40
CA LEU A 118 -6.31 3.27 -14.04
C LEU A 118 -7.28 3.78 -12.96
N ILE A 119 -8.16 4.74 -13.29
CA ILE A 119 -9.19 5.25 -12.37
C ILE A 119 -10.46 4.40 -12.45
N ASP A 120 -10.89 4.04 -13.65
CA ASP A 120 -12.24 3.49 -13.90
C ASP A 120 -12.29 1.96 -13.87
N GLU A 121 -11.19 1.28 -14.23
CA GLU A 121 -11.14 -0.18 -14.25
C GLU A 121 -11.17 -0.74 -12.82
N ASN A 122 -11.99 -1.77 -12.60
CA ASN A 122 -12.05 -2.51 -11.34
C ASN A 122 -11.71 -3.97 -11.61
N ILE A 123 -11.03 -4.57 -10.64
CA ILE A 123 -10.68 -5.99 -10.69
C ILE A 123 -11.87 -6.77 -10.16
N GLY A 124 -12.35 -7.73 -10.95
CA GLY A 124 -13.41 -8.63 -10.53
C GLY A 124 -12.86 -9.67 -9.55
N GLN A 125 -13.66 -10.04 -8.55
CA GLN A 125 -13.29 -11.11 -7.62
C GLN A 125 -13.12 -12.45 -8.35
N PHE A 126 -12.42 -13.41 -7.74
CA PHE A 126 -12.36 -14.78 -8.24
C PHE A 126 -13.77 -15.35 -8.41
N LYS A 127 -14.20 -15.55 -9.67
CA LYS A 127 -15.56 -15.97 -10.01
C LYS A 127 -15.54 -17.41 -10.53
N ILE A 128 -16.25 -18.31 -9.84
CA ILE A 128 -16.32 -19.73 -10.21
C ILE A 128 -17.44 -19.94 -11.25
N ASP A 129 -18.62 -19.38 -10.98
CA ASP A 129 -19.77 -19.37 -11.89
C ASP A 129 -20.55 -18.04 -11.75
N ASP A 130 -21.69 -17.92 -12.42
CA ASP A 130 -22.48 -16.67 -12.43
C ASP A 130 -22.97 -16.19 -11.06
N ASN A 131 -23.08 -17.08 -10.08
CA ASN A 131 -23.63 -16.79 -8.76
C ASN A 131 -22.65 -17.12 -7.62
N SER A 132 -21.45 -17.63 -7.92
CA SER A 132 -20.50 -18.05 -6.90
C SER A 132 -19.10 -17.47 -7.09
N TYR A 133 -18.49 -17.13 -5.95
CA TYR A 133 -17.18 -16.53 -5.85
C TYR A 133 -16.31 -17.34 -4.90
N SER A 134 -15.02 -17.38 -5.17
CA SER A 134 -14.03 -17.94 -4.27
C SER A 134 -13.34 -16.83 -3.50
N ILE A 135 -13.04 -17.07 -2.22
CA ILE A 135 -12.23 -16.17 -1.39
C ILE A 135 -11.21 -17.01 -0.63
N ILE A 136 -10.04 -16.45 -0.36
CA ILE A 136 -9.02 -17.09 0.48
C ILE A 136 -8.64 -16.13 1.61
N THR A 137 -8.62 -16.64 2.84
CA THR A 137 -8.44 -15.82 4.05
C THR A 137 -7.03 -15.26 4.21
N ASN A 138 -6.04 -15.83 3.50
CA ASN A 138 -4.63 -15.44 3.60
C ASN A 138 -4.07 -14.91 2.28
N SER A 139 -4.90 -14.29 1.43
CA SER A 139 -4.42 -13.65 0.20
C SER A 139 -3.51 -12.46 0.51
N CYS A 140 -2.61 -12.17 -0.43
CA CYS A 140 -1.87 -10.91 -0.42
C CYS A 140 -2.73 -9.81 -1.03
N ASN A 141 -2.98 -8.76 -0.26
CA ASN A 141 -3.60 -7.54 -0.75
C ASN A 141 -2.53 -6.58 -1.29
N ILE A 142 -2.81 -5.97 -2.44
CA ILE A 142 -1.99 -4.97 -3.09
C ILE A 142 -2.71 -3.63 -3.04
N SER A 143 -2.07 -2.61 -2.47
CA SER A 143 -2.60 -1.25 -2.44
C SER A 143 -1.70 -0.31 -3.24
N TYR A 144 -2.30 0.40 -4.18
CA TYR A 144 -1.69 1.46 -4.98
C TYR A 144 -2.21 2.82 -4.57
N TYR A 145 -1.31 3.70 -4.11
CA TYR A 145 -1.60 5.12 -3.89
C TYR A 145 -1.01 5.92 -5.04
N ILE A 146 -1.88 6.50 -5.84
CA ILE A 146 -1.49 7.08 -7.12
C ILE A 146 -1.84 8.55 -7.13
N ARG A 147 -0.85 9.40 -7.45
CA ARG A 147 -1.05 10.83 -7.66
C ARG A 147 -0.75 11.22 -9.11
N ASN A 148 -1.72 11.87 -9.74
CA ASN A 148 -1.60 12.50 -11.05
C ASN A 148 -2.11 13.95 -10.98
N LYS A 149 -1.19 14.90 -11.09
CA LYS A 149 -1.38 16.33 -10.86
C LYS A 149 -1.96 16.56 -9.46
N ASN A 150 -3.17 17.09 -9.39
CA ASN A 150 -3.88 17.40 -8.15
C ASN A 150 -4.90 16.31 -7.76
N LYS A 151 -4.92 15.17 -8.46
CA LYS A 151 -5.81 14.05 -8.16
C LYS A 151 -5.03 12.90 -7.55
N THR A 152 -5.51 12.39 -6.43
CA THR A 152 -5.00 11.19 -5.79
C THR A 152 -6.10 10.14 -5.76
N PHE A 153 -5.77 8.90 -6.10
CA PHE A 153 -6.70 7.78 -6.03
C PHE A 153 -6.01 6.54 -5.47
N LEU A 154 -6.82 5.69 -4.85
CA LEU A 154 -6.43 4.41 -4.27
C LEU A 154 -6.98 3.29 -5.16
N LYS A 155 -6.15 2.30 -5.47
CA LYS A 155 -6.56 1.05 -6.12
C LYS A 155 -6.08 -0.12 -5.27
N GLU A 156 -7.00 -1.02 -4.95
CA GLU A 156 -6.72 -2.19 -4.11
C GLU A 156 -7.24 -3.44 -4.80
N PHE A 157 -6.52 -4.55 -4.63
CA PHE A 157 -6.92 -5.86 -5.13
C PHE A 157 -6.15 -6.99 -4.45
N GLU A 158 -6.76 -8.17 -4.46
CA GLU A 158 -6.12 -9.39 -4.00
C GLU A 158 -5.38 -10.07 -5.14
N LEU A 159 -4.18 -10.60 -4.88
CA LEU A 159 -3.46 -11.39 -5.88
C LEU A 159 -4.24 -12.64 -6.29
N TYR A 160 -5.03 -13.21 -5.37
CA TYR A 160 -5.86 -14.38 -5.62
C TYR A 160 -6.88 -14.15 -6.75
N ASP A 161 -7.42 -12.94 -6.88
CA ASP A 161 -8.36 -12.58 -7.95
C ASP A 161 -7.73 -12.63 -9.35
N LEU A 162 -6.40 -12.74 -9.44
CA LEU A 162 -5.63 -12.79 -10.68
C LEU A 162 -5.21 -14.22 -11.06
N GLU A 163 -5.52 -15.21 -10.24
CA GLU A 163 -5.12 -16.61 -10.42
C GLU A 163 -6.24 -17.42 -11.09
N THR A 164 -5.83 -18.53 -11.72
CA THR A 164 -6.72 -19.59 -12.23
C THR A 164 -5.93 -20.89 -12.28
N SER A 165 -6.60 -22.03 -12.09
CA SER A 165 -6.00 -23.36 -12.26
C SER A 165 -6.98 -24.32 -12.95
N GLU A 166 -6.51 -25.50 -13.35
CA GLU A 166 -7.36 -26.52 -13.95
C GLU A 166 -8.47 -27.00 -12.98
N ASP A 167 -8.14 -27.11 -11.69
CA ASP A 167 -9.07 -27.53 -10.63
C ASP A 167 -9.96 -26.39 -10.12
N SER A 168 -9.62 -25.13 -10.40
CA SER A 168 -10.35 -23.95 -9.94
C SER A 168 -10.26 -22.86 -11.00
N ILE A 169 -11.25 -22.85 -11.90
CA ILE A 169 -11.33 -21.90 -13.00
C ILE A 169 -11.88 -20.57 -12.47
N ASN A 170 -11.13 -19.49 -12.70
CA ASN A 170 -11.58 -18.14 -12.44
C ASN A 170 -12.08 -17.50 -13.74
N LEU A 171 -13.39 -17.31 -13.87
CA LEU A 171 -14.02 -16.72 -15.05
C LEU A 171 -13.57 -15.28 -15.31
N ASN A 172 -13.07 -14.57 -14.29
CA ASN A 172 -12.55 -13.22 -14.44
C ASN A 172 -11.06 -13.17 -14.81
N TYR A 173 -10.34 -14.31 -14.80
CA TYR A 173 -8.88 -14.38 -14.96
C TYR A 173 -8.36 -13.58 -16.15
N GLU A 174 -8.86 -13.85 -17.36
CA GLU A 174 -8.37 -13.18 -18.57
C GLU A 174 -8.69 -11.68 -18.54
N SER A 175 -9.91 -11.32 -18.12
CA SER A 175 -10.35 -9.92 -18.08
C SER A 175 -9.52 -9.11 -17.09
N ASN A 176 -9.30 -9.64 -15.89
CA ASN A 176 -8.48 -9.04 -14.83
C ASN A 176 -7.02 -8.87 -15.29
N ASN A 177 -6.44 -9.91 -15.89
CA ASN A 177 -5.04 -9.89 -16.31
C ASN A 177 -4.75 -8.94 -17.50
N ARG A 178 -5.79 -8.43 -18.17
CA ARG A 178 -5.69 -7.41 -19.23
C ARG A 178 -5.86 -5.97 -18.73
N LEU A 179 -6.26 -5.75 -17.47
CA LEU A 179 -6.45 -4.42 -16.91
C LEU A 179 -5.13 -3.64 -16.83
N ALA A 180 -5.20 -2.33 -17.04
CA ALA A 180 -4.04 -1.45 -17.08
C ALA A 180 -3.28 -1.42 -15.74
N ILE A 181 -3.99 -1.53 -14.62
CA ILE A 181 -3.41 -1.60 -13.28
C ILE A 181 -2.64 -2.91 -13.05
N ILE A 182 -3.10 -4.02 -13.62
CA ILE A 182 -2.42 -5.33 -13.50
C ILE A 182 -1.18 -5.38 -14.38
N ILE A 183 -1.23 -4.81 -15.58
CA ILE A 183 -0.05 -4.67 -16.44
C ILE A 183 1.00 -3.77 -15.76
N LEU A 184 0.58 -2.66 -15.15
CA LEU A 184 1.47 -1.82 -14.34
C LEU A 184 2.08 -2.61 -13.19
N HIS A 185 1.27 -3.38 -12.47
CA HIS A 185 1.71 -4.18 -11.34
C HIS A 185 2.83 -5.15 -11.71
N LYS A 186 2.63 -5.96 -12.76
CA LYS A 186 3.63 -6.92 -13.24
C LYS A 186 4.97 -6.23 -13.53
N LYS A 187 4.94 -5.11 -14.27
CA LYS A 187 6.14 -4.33 -14.59
C LYS A 187 6.85 -3.77 -13.35
N LEU A 188 6.10 -3.27 -12.37
CA LEU A 188 6.68 -2.72 -11.15
C LEU A 188 7.29 -3.81 -10.27
N ILE A 189 6.64 -4.97 -10.16
CA ILE A 189 7.17 -6.11 -9.42
C ILE A 189 8.44 -6.64 -10.09
N ASP A 190 8.47 -6.78 -11.41
CA ASP A 190 9.68 -7.20 -12.14
C ASP A 190 10.88 -6.28 -11.83
N ILE A 191 10.65 -4.95 -11.76
CA ILE A 191 11.68 -3.97 -11.38
C ILE A 191 12.12 -4.17 -9.94
N ILE A 192 11.17 -4.29 -9.00
CA ILE A 192 11.45 -4.46 -7.58
C ILE A 192 12.24 -5.75 -7.35
N ASP A 193 11.79 -6.87 -7.89
CA ASP A 193 12.43 -8.18 -7.72
C ASP A 193 13.85 -8.19 -8.30
N ASN A 194 14.07 -7.49 -9.42
CA ASN A 194 15.41 -7.32 -9.99
C ASN A 194 16.34 -6.55 -9.04
N LEU A 195 15.85 -5.45 -8.45
CA LEU A 195 16.60 -4.62 -7.52
C LEU A 195 16.89 -5.35 -6.20
N GLU A 196 15.91 -6.08 -5.66
CA GLU A 196 16.05 -6.89 -4.44
C GLU A 196 17.06 -8.02 -4.67
N THR A 197 16.93 -8.77 -5.78
CA THR A 197 17.85 -9.86 -6.15
C THR A 197 19.29 -9.35 -6.29
N LYS A 198 19.47 -8.16 -6.86
CA LYS A 198 20.78 -7.49 -7.00
C LYS A 198 21.21 -6.73 -5.73
N LYS A 199 20.41 -6.78 -4.65
CA LYS A 199 20.65 -6.09 -3.37
C LYS A 199 20.93 -4.60 -3.53
N LYS A 200 20.18 -3.93 -4.39
CA LYS A 200 20.39 -2.50 -4.72
C LYS A 200 19.80 -1.54 -3.70
N PHE A 201 18.85 -1.99 -2.89
CA PHE A 201 18.27 -1.16 -1.84
C PHE A 201 19.22 -1.04 -0.64
N GLU A 202 19.80 0.15 -0.48
CA GLU A 202 20.66 0.48 0.65
C GLU A 202 19.90 1.26 1.73
N ARG A 203 19.88 0.74 2.95
CA ARG A 203 19.14 1.33 4.07
C ARG A 203 19.74 2.67 4.49
N ASN A 204 18.91 3.71 4.63
CA ASN A 204 19.33 4.99 5.20
C ASN A 204 19.32 4.92 6.74
N ARG A 205 20.51 4.74 7.32
CA ARG A 205 20.66 4.61 8.78
C ARG A 205 20.30 5.89 9.57
N LYS A 206 20.18 7.04 8.91
CA LYS A 206 19.80 8.30 9.57
C LYS A 206 18.30 8.38 9.88
N THR A 207 17.49 7.62 9.15
CA THR A 207 16.03 7.58 9.25
C THR A 207 15.53 6.37 10.03
N CYS A 208 16.41 5.72 10.81
CA CYS A 208 16.01 4.62 11.68
C CYS A 208 15.12 5.13 12.81
N TYR A 209 13.94 4.52 12.98
CA TYR A 209 12.88 5.01 13.86
C TYR A 209 13.14 4.95 15.37
N ASN A 210 14.38 4.64 15.80
CA ASN A 210 14.77 4.57 17.21
C ASN A 210 15.97 5.48 17.54
N ARG A 211 15.91 6.75 17.13
CA ARG A 211 16.59 7.80 17.89
C ARG A 211 15.61 8.36 18.92
N VAL A 212 15.63 7.77 20.12
CA VAL A 212 15.34 8.52 21.35
C VAL A 212 16.68 8.99 21.89
#